data_AF-Q0AQ54-F1
#
_entry.id   AF-Q0AQ54-F1
#
_cell.length_a   1.000
_cell.length_b   1.000
_cell.length_c   1.000
_cell.angle_alpha   90.00
_cell.angle_beta   90.00
_cell.angle_gamma   90.00
#
_symmetry.space_group_name_H-M   'P 1'
#
loop_
_entity.id
_entity.type
_entity.pdbx_description
1 polymer ?
#
loop_
_entity_poly.entity_id
_entity_poly.type
_entity_poly.pdbx_seq_one_letter_code
_entity_poly.pdbx_strand_id
1 'polypeptide(L)'
;MSEASMKQRDTPFYILIGLLSVQVAYGLYWAGYDVSARLDLWENQALATAFVHSLTMTQEVFFFSHVALNMVALGLTLAGRHWALPVFILSFVCDRADWVIMGSNNLFSILVDVDTWALFSFTLQGAIIALLVFLRFEGRLR
;
A
#
# COMPACT_ATOMS: atom_id res chain seq x y z
N MET A 1 9.48 -1.69 32.73
CA MET A 1 9.08 -0.79 31.63
C MET A 1 8.61 0.51 32.24
N SER A 2 9.19 1.66 31.89
CA SER A 2 8.73 2.95 32.44
C SER A 2 7.41 3.38 31.77
N GLU A 3 6.60 4.19 32.46
CA GLU A 3 5.34 4.75 31.92
C GLU A 3 5.53 5.45 30.56
N ALA A 4 6.71 6.04 30.32
CA ALA A 4 7.05 6.68 29.06
C ALA A 4 7.15 5.67 27.88
N SER A 5 7.59 4.43 28.16
CA SER A 5 7.61 3.35 27.17
C SER A 5 6.20 2.79 26.92
N MET A 6 5.32 2.78 27.93
CA MET A 6 3.93 2.33 27.76
C MET A 6 3.09 3.29 26.92
N LYS A 7 3.31 4.61 27.04
CA LYS A 7 2.63 5.61 26.18
C LYS A 7 3.03 5.54 24.70
N GLN A 8 4.17 4.91 24.39
CA GLN A 8 4.70 4.86 23.02
C GLN A 8 4.04 3.78 22.15
N ARG A 9 3.47 2.74 22.77
CA ARG A 9 2.83 1.59 22.10
C ARG A 9 1.47 1.31 22.72
N ASP A 10 0.54 2.21 22.48
CA ASP A 10 -0.83 2.16 22.96
C ASP A 10 -1.82 1.87 21.82
N THR A 11 -3.12 1.98 22.08
CA THR A 11 -4.17 1.57 21.13
C THR A 11 -4.04 2.21 19.75
N PRO A 12 -3.88 3.54 19.59
CA PRO A 12 -3.70 4.16 18.26
C PRO A 12 -2.46 3.66 17.51
N PHE A 13 -1.37 3.35 18.22
CA PHE A 13 -0.19 2.75 17.61
C PHE A 13 -0.48 1.36 17.04
N TYR A 14 -1.16 0.49 17.80
CA TYR A 14 -1.52 -0.85 17.30
C TYR A 14 -2.58 -0.81 16.19
N ILE A 15 -3.52 0.14 16.24
CA ILE A 15 -4.46 0.39 15.14
C ILE A 15 -3.68 0.76 13.87
N LEU A 16 -2.72 1.69 13.97
CA LEU A 16 -1.89 2.07 12.82
C LEU A 16 -1.13 0.86 12.26
N ILE A 17 -0.52 0.04 13.11
CA ILE A 17 0.15 -1.20 12.68
C ILE A 17 -0.82 -2.15 11.97
N GLY A 18 -2.03 -2.32 12.49
CA GLY A 18 -3.06 -3.14 11.86
C GLY A 18 -3.41 -2.63 10.46
N LEU A 19 -3.68 -1.34 10.32
CA LEU A 19 -4.03 -0.72 9.03
C LEU A 19 -2.87 -0.81 8.02
N LEU A 20 -1.63 -0.52 8.44
CA LEU A 20 -0.43 -0.67 7.61
C LEU A 20 -0.21 -2.14 7.18
N SER A 21 -0.48 -3.09 8.08
CA SER A 21 -0.35 -4.52 7.77
C SER A 21 -1.37 -4.94 6.71
N VAL A 22 -2.60 -4.44 6.78
CA VAL A 22 -3.62 -4.66 5.74
C VAL A 22 -3.16 -4.07 4.40
N GLN A 23 -2.64 -2.84 4.40
CA GLN A 23 -2.12 -2.20 3.18
C GLN A 23 -0.96 -3.00 2.56
N VAL A 24 -0.01 -3.46 3.38
CA VAL A 24 1.13 -4.27 2.93
C VAL A 24 0.66 -5.62 2.39
N ALA A 25 -0.21 -6.33 3.11
CA ALA A 25 -0.72 -7.63 2.68
C ALA A 25 -1.45 -7.52 1.34
N TYR A 26 -2.26 -6.47 1.16
CA TYR A 26 -2.93 -6.18 -0.10
C TYR A 26 -1.95 -5.90 -1.24
N GLY A 27 -0.95 -5.04 -1.02
CA GLY A 27 0.08 -4.75 -2.02
C GLY A 27 0.87 -6.00 -2.42
N LEU A 28 1.25 -6.83 -1.45
CA LEU A 28 1.95 -8.09 -1.68
C LEU A 28 1.10 -9.11 -2.43
N TYR A 29 -0.21 -9.18 -2.13
CA TYR A 29 -1.14 -10.03 -2.86
C TYR A 29 -1.16 -9.69 -4.35
N TRP A 30 -1.32 -8.41 -4.70
CA TRP A 30 -1.33 -7.98 -6.10
C TRP A 30 0.03 -8.10 -6.79
N ALA A 31 1.13 -7.83 -6.07
CA ALA A 31 2.47 -8.07 -6.60
C ALA A 31 2.70 -9.55 -6.88
N GLY A 32 2.22 -10.44 -6.00
CA GLY A 32 2.22 -11.88 -6.23
C GLY A 32 1.33 -12.27 -7.42
N TYR A 33 0.17 -11.65 -7.56
CA TYR A 33 -0.74 -11.87 -8.69
C TYR A 33 -0.06 -11.50 -10.02
N ASP A 34 0.59 -10.34 -10.12
CA ASP A 34 1.36 -9.93 -11.29
C ASP A 34 2.55 -10.86 -11.59
N VAL A 35 3.35 -11.19 -10.58
CA VAL A 35 4.48 -12.13 -10.74
C VAL A 35 4.00 -13.51 -11.18
N SER A 36 2.87 -14.00 -10.63
CA SER A 36 2.32 -15.30 -11.02
C SER A 36 1.83 -15.31 -12.47
N ALA A 37 1.33 -14.19 -13.00
CA ALA A 37 0.96 -14.06 -14.40
C ALA A 37 2.19 -14.14 -15.31
N ARG A 38 3.31 -13.51 -14.92
CA ARG A 38 4.58 -13.53 -15.68
C ARG A 38 5.34 -14.84 -15.62
N LEU A 39 5.08 -15.65 -14.59
CA LEU A 39 5.65 -16.99 -14.43
C LEU A 39 4.77 -18.09 -15.06
N ASP A 40 3.77 -17.70 -15.86
CA ASP A 40 2.84 -18.61 -16.52
C ASP A 40 2.12 -19.56 -15.54
N LEU A 41 1.89 -19.13 -14.29
CA LEU A 41 1.24 -19.94 -13.26
C LEU A 41 -0.30 -19.93 -13.36
N TRP A 42 -0.86 -19.10 -14.23
CA TRP A 42 -2.31 -19.02 -14.44
C TRP A 42 -2.80 -20.15 -15.33
N GLU A 43 -3.98 -20.69 -15.04
CA GLU A 43 -4.60 -21.72 -15.88
C GLU A 43 -4.91 -21.19 -17.29
N ASN A 44 -5.29 -19.91 -17.41
CA ASN A 44 -5.59 -19.25 -18.68
C ASN A 44 -4.43 -18.34 -19.12
N GLN A 45 -3.57 -18.87 -19.98
CA GLN A 45 -2.38 -18.17 -20.49
C GLN A 45 -2.70 -16.97 -21.40
N ALA A 46 -3.81 -17.04 -22.14
CA ALA A 46 -4.25 -15.92 -22.97
C ALA A 46 -4.65 -14.72 -22.10
N LEU A 47 -5.30 -14.99 -20.96
CA LEU A 47 -5.65 -13.97 -19.98
C LEU A 47 -4.40 -13.42 -19.27
N ALA A 48 -3.45 -14.26 -18.89
CA ALA A 48 -2.19 -13.83 -18.28
C ALA A 48 -1.39 -12.91 -19.22
N THR A 49 -1.27 -13.28 -20.49
CA THR A 49 -0.60 -12.45 -21.50
C THR A 49 -1.32 -11.12 -21.69
N ALA A 50 -2.65 -11.14 -21.82
CA ALA A 50 -3.45 -9.93 -21.96
C ALA A 50 -3.32 -9.01 -20.73
N PHE A 51 -3.28 -9.57 -19.52
CA PHE A 51 -3.05 -8.84 -18.28
C PHE A 51 -1.68 -8.14 -18.30
N VAL A 52 -0.59 -8.88 -18.51
CA VAL A 52 0.77 -8.32 -18.53
C VAL A 52 0.93 -7.25 -19.61
N HIS A 53 0.39 -7.48 -20.81
CA HIS A 53 0.44 -6.52 -21.91
C HIS A 53 -0.42 -5.27 -21.68
N SER A 54 -1.38 -5.33 -20.78
CA SER A 54 -2.21 -4.18 -20.43
C SER A 54 -1.50 -3.21 -19.47
N LEU A 55 -0.41 -3.64 -18.85
CA LEU A 55 0.38 -2.84 -17.92
C LEU A 55 1.47 -2.07 -18.66
N THR A 56 1.55 -0.77 -18.41
CA THR A 56 2.67 0.05 -18.90
C THR A 56 3.84 -0.03 -17.91
N MET A 57 5.07 0.11 -18.41
CA MET A 57 6.26 0.15 -17.56
C MET A 57 6.18 1.24 -16.47
N THR A 58 5.58 2.39 -16.79
CA THR A 58 5.37 3.47 -15.82
C THR A 58 4.45 3.06 -14.68
N GLN A 59 3.33 2.36 -14.97
CA GLN A 59 2.44 1.81 -13.95
C GLN A 59 3.16 0.82 -13.07
N GLU A 60 3.92 -0.11 -13.66
CA GLU A 60 4.69 -1.10 -12.91
C GLU A 60 5.66 -0.42 -11.92
N VAL A 61 6.41 0.60 -12.37
CA VAL A 61 7.32 1.34 -11.49
C VAL A 61 6.55 1.97 -10.33
N PHE A 62 5.41 2.61 -10.57
CA PHE A 62 4.62 3.22 -9.50
C PHE A 62 4.04 2.18 -8.55
N PHE A 63 3.45 1.11 -9.07
CA PHE A 63 2.87 0.03 -8.28
C PHE A 63 3.91 -0.65 -7.39
N PHE A 64 5.04 -1.11 -7.95
CA PHE A 64 6.07 -1.78 -7.16
C PHE A 64 6.77 -0.83 -6.19
N SER A 65 6.92 0.46 -6.54
CA SER A 65 7.43 1.47 -5.60
C SER A 65 6.47 1.66 -4.42
N HIS A 66 5.16 1.73 -4.67
CA HIS A 66 4.16 1.80 -3.61
C HIS A 66 4.25 0.59 -2.67
N VAL A 67 4.30 -0.64 -3.23
CA VAL A 67 4.41 -1.87 -2.42
C VAL A 67 5.68 -1.84 -1.55
N ALA A 68 6.82 -1.48 -2.12
CA ALA A 68 8.08 -1.35 -1.38
C ALA A 68 8.00 -0.29 -0.28
N LEU A 69 7.47 0.90 -0.59
CA LEU A 69 7.36 2.00 0.36
C LEU A 69 6.38 1.68 1.51
N ASN A 70 5.31 0.92 1.28
CA ASN A 70 4.43 0.46 2.36
C ASN A 70 5.16 -0.49 3.32
N MET A 71 5.97 -1.42 2.81
CA MET A 71 6.77 -2.30 3.66
C MET A 71 7.77 -1.49 4.49
N VAL A 72 8.43 -0.51 3.88
CA VAL A 72 9.35 0.40 4.58
C VAL A 72 8.61 1.23 5.63
N ALA A 73 7.44 1.77 5.30
CA ALA A 73 6.61 2.53 6.23
C ALA A 73 6.21 1.69 7.45
N LEU A 74 5.75 0.45 7.23
CA LEU A 74 5.45 -0.49 8.32
C LEU A 74 6.70 -0.77 9.18
N GLY A 75 7.84 -1.06 8.57
CA GLY A 75 9.10 -1.26 9.28
C GLY A 75 9.51 -0.05 10.12
N LEU A 76 9.37 1.16 9.58
CA LEU A 76 9.65 2.40 10.27
C LEU A 76 8.66 2.65 11.43
N THR A 77 7.36 2.38 11.24
CA THR A 77 6.36 2.50 12.30
C THR A 77 6.63 1.52 13.43
N LEU A 78 6.96 0.25 13.13
CA LEU A 78 7.35 -0.76 14.13
C LEU A 78 8.59 -0.33 14.93
N ALA A 79 9.54 0.32 14.26
CA ALA A 79 10.72 0.92 14.87
C ALA A 79 10.45 2.27 15.57
N GLY A 80 9.21 2.78 15.53
CA GLY A 80 8.81 4.05 16.12
C GLY A 80 9.46 5.28 15.48
N ARG A 81 9.77 5.23 14.18
CA ARG A 81 10.53 6.26 13.45
C ARG A 81 9.63 7.32 12.81
N HIS A 82 9.99 8.60 12.96
CA HIS A 82 9.24 9.73 12.36
C HIS A 82 9.23 9.72 10.82
N TRP A 83 10.22 9.06 10.20
CA TRP A 83 10.29 8.87 8.74
C TRP A 83 9.16 8.02 8.17
N ALA A 84 8.39 7.30 9.00
CA ALA A 84 7.23 6.54 8.53
C ALA A 84 6.20 7.42 7.78
N LEU A 85 5.95 8.65 8.25
CA LEU A 85 5.01 9.57 7.61
C LEU A 85 5.43 9.99 6.19
N PRO A 86 6.61 10.61 5.95
CA PRO A 86 7.00 11.01 4.61
C PRO A 86 7.14 9.82 3.65
N VAL A 87 7.60 8.66 4.13
CA VAL A 87 7.66 7.43 3.32
C VAL A 87 6.25 6.98 2.91
N PHE A 88 5.29 7.00 3.84
CA PHE A 88 3.91 6.63 3.51
C PHE A 88 3.23 7.64 2.59
N ILE A 89 3.53 8.94 2.70
CA ILE A 89 3.03 9.95 1.76
C ILE A 89 3.57 9.69 0.34
N LEU A 90 4.86 9.37 0.20
CA LEU A 90 5.42 8.99 -1.10
C LEU A 90 4.75 7.73 -1.66
N SER A 91 4.53 6.73 -0.80
CA SER A 91 3.78 5.52 -1.14
C SER A 91 2.39 5.86 -1.70
N PHE A 92 1.65 6.74 -1.03
CA PHE A 92 0.34 7.20 -1.45
C PHE A 92 0.39 7.90 -2.82
N VAL A 93 1.38 8.77 -3.06
CA VAL A 93 1.54 9.45 -4.36
C VAL A 93 1.79 8.44 -5.47
N CYS A 94 2.65 7.44 -5.25
CA CYS A 94 2.90 6.38 -6.23
C CYS A 94 1.62 5.61 -6.57
N ASP A 95 0.86 5.18 -5.55
CA ASP A 95 -0.39 4.46 -5.78
C ASP A 95 -1.43 5.34 -6.49
N ARG A 96 -1.61 6.59 -6.09
CA ARG A 96 -2.55 7.48 -6.81
C ARG A 96 -2.13 7.72 -8.27
N ALA A 97 -0.84 7.84 -8.55
CA ALA A 97 -0.34 7.94 -9.93
C ALA A 97 -0.65 6.67 -10.74
N ASP A 98 -0.47 5.49 -10.16
CA ASP A 98 -0.82 4.21 -10.78
C ASP A 98 -2.33 4.11 -11.08
N TRP A 99 -3.18 4.40 -10.10
CA TRP A 99 -4.65 4.39 -10.27
C TRP A 99 -5.15 5.35 -11.34
N VAL A 100 -4.55 6.55 -11.46
CA VAL A 100 -4.91 7.51 -12.51
C VAL A 100 -4.63 6.92 -13.90
N ILE A 101 -3.54 6.16 -14.06
CA ILE A 101 -3.23 5.50 -15.33
C ILE A 101 -4.16 4.28 -15.53
N MET A 102 -4.41 3.50 -14.48
CA MET A 102 -5.27 2.31 -14.52
C MET A 102 -6.76 2.60 -14.78
N GLY A 103 -7.26 3.77 -14.39
CA GLY A 103 -8.66 4.16 -14.65
C GLY A 103 -9.03 4.19 -16.14
N SER A 104 -8.05 4.13 -17.04
CA SER A 104 -8.24 4.01 -18.50
C SER A 104 -8.14 2.58 -19.04
N ASN A 105 -7.84 1.59 -18.19
CA ASN A 105 -7.62 0.19 -18.58
C ASN A 105 -8.89 -0.67 -18.31
N ASN A 106 -9.67 -0.90 -19.38
CA ASN A 106 -10.91 -1.69 -19.33
C ASN A 106 -10.73 -3.13 -18.83
N LEU A 107 -9.56 -3.74 -19.07
CA LEU A 107 -9.28 -5.13 -18.67
C LEU A 107 -9.18 -5.24 -17.14
N PHE A 108 -8.59 -4.21 -16.52
CA PHE A 108 -8.51 -4.12 -15.06
C PHE A 108 -9.85 -3.79 -14.41
N SER A 109 -10.66 -2.94 -15.03
CA SER A 109 -12.02 -2.58 -14.57
C SER A 109 -13.00 -3.77 -14.54
N ILE A 110 -12.75 -4.80 -15.36
CA ILE A 110 -13.56 -6.03 -15.39
C ILE A 110 -13.03 -7.07 -14.40
N LEU A 111 -11.70 -7.20 -14.27
CA LEU A 111 -11.07 -8.15 -13.36
C LEU A 111 -11.15 -7.73 -11.88
N VAL A 112 -11.22 -6.42 -11.66
CA VAL A 112 -11.21 -5.80 -10.35
C VAL A 112 -12.35 -4.80 -10.35
N ASP A 113 -13.22 -4.83 -9.35
CA ASP A 113 -14.23 -3.80 -9.14
C ASP A 113 -13.53 -2.48 -8.75
N VAL A 114 -12.92 -1.84 -9.76
CA VAL A 114 -11.90 -0.78 -9.66
C VAL A 114 -12.42 0.38 -8.82
N ASP A 115 -13.69 0.74 -8.93
CA ASP A 115 -14.27 1.88 -8.21
C ASP A 115 -14.42 1.59 -6.70
N THR A 116 -14.94 0.42 -6.35
CA THR A 116 -15.07 -0.01 -4.95
C THR A 116 -13.69 -0.11 -4.29
N TRP A 117 -12.72 -0.66 -5.01
CA TRP A 117 -11.36 -0.82 -4.51
C TRP A 117 -10.60 0.50 -4.40
N ALA A 118 -10.77 1.41 -5.37
CA ALA A 118 -10.17 2.74 -5.32
C ALA A 118 -10.65 3.51 -4.10
N LEU A 119 -11.95 3.45 -3.78
CA LEU A 119 -12.55 4.10 -2.62
C LEU A 119 -12.06 3.49 -1.30
N PHE A 120 -12.03 2.16 -1.21
CA PHE A 120 -11.51 1.47 -0.03
C PHE A 120 -10.04 1.82 0.23
N SER A 121 -9.20 1.68 -0.80
CA SER A 121 -7.76 1.99 -0.72
C SER A 121 -7.52 3.44 -0.35
N PHE A 122 -8.27 4.38 -0.94
CA PHE A 122 -8.19 5.80 -0.60
C PHE A 122 -8.53 6.06 0.88
N THR A 123 -9.61 5.46 1.35
CA THR A 123 -10.09 5.61 2.74
C THR A 123 -9.08 5.03 3.74
N LEU A 124 -8.57 3.83 3.45
CA LEU A 124 -7.56 3.16 4.28
C LEU A 124 -6.28 4.00 4.39
N GLN A 125 -5.75 4.47 3.26
CA GLN A 125 -4.54 5.29 3.24
C GLN A 125 -4.76 6.64 3.94
N GLY A 126 -5.93 7.26 3.79
CA GLY A 126 -6.30 8.46 4.53
C GLY A 126 -6.30 8.25 6.05
N ALA A 127 -6.85 7.14 6.53
CA ALA A 127 -6.84 6.77 7.95
C ALA A 127 -5.40 6.54 8.47
N ILE A 128 -4.56 5.87 7.68
CA ILE A 128 -3.14 5.65 8.01
C ILE A 128 -2.40 6.99 8.11
N ILE A 129 -2.59 7.90 7.15
CA ILE A 129 -1.98 9.25 7.18
C ILE A 129 -2.43 10.00 8.44
N ALA A 130 -3.73 10.00 8.75
CA ALA A 130 -4.26 10.69 9.93
C ALA A 130 -3.61 10.18 11.22
N LEU A 131 -3.47 8.86 11.37
CA LEU A 131 -2.81 8.26 12.54
C LEU A 131 -1.30 8.51 12.59
N LEU A 132 -0.60 8.46 11.45
CA LEU A 132 0.82 8.80 11.37
C LEU A 132 1.07 10.27 11.77
N VAL A 133 0.21 11.18 11.30
CA VAL A 133 0.25 12.60 11.68
C VAL A 133 0.01 12.75 13.18
N PHE A 134 -1.05 12.16 13.71
CA PHE A 134 -1.39 12.20 15.14
C PHE A 134 -0.22 11.70 16.01
N LEU A 135 0.29 10.49 15.74
CA LEU A 135 1.36 9.87 16.53
C LEU A 135 2.70 10.61 16.39
N ARG A 136 2.96 11.25 15.24
CA ARG A 136 4.14 12.11 15.05
C ARG A 136 4.05 13.35 15.92
N PHE A 137 2.91 14.04 15.93
CA PHE A 137 2.73 15.26 16.73
C PHE A 137 2.74 14.99 18.23
N GLU A 138 2.27 13.82 18.67
CA GLU A 138 2.40 13.40 20.08
C GLU A 138 3.82 12.95 20.47
N GLY A 139 4.80 13.01 19.56
CA GLY A 139 6.20 12.65 19.83
C GLY A 139 6.43 11.15 20.03
N ARG A 140 5.50 10.32 19.55
CA ARG A 140 5.54 8.85 19.66
C ARG A 140 6.29 8.20 18.50
N LEU A 141 6.35 8.88 17.36
CA LEU A 141 7.25 8.55 16.24
C LEU A 141 8.44 9.52 16.27
N ARG A 142 9.64 9.04 16.58
CA ARG A 142 10.86 9.86 16.81
C ARG A 142 11.93 9.69 15.74
#